data_AF-A0AB33CRQ6-F1
#
_entry.id   AF-A0AB33CRQ6-F1
#
_cell.length_a   1.000
_cell.length_b   1.000
_cell.length_c   1.000
_cell.angle_alpha   90.00
_cell.angle_beta   90.00
_cell.angle_gamma   90.00
#
_symmetry.space_group_name_H-M   'P 1'
#
loop_
_entity.id
_entity.type
_entity.pdbx_description
1 polymer ?
#
loop_
_entity_poly.entity_id
_entity_poly.type
_entity_poly.pdbx_seq_one_letter_code
_entity_poly.pdbx_strand_id
1 'polypeptide(L)'
;MTIVFYIVAALLVLVCALYLMLSVKRKPALQRVVEHKQANLAILREQLKEIERDKQAGVLSAQDFEQAQMDLRQRVLEENEGLKTEAVQQTGAPRLAWTLMLSIPLAAIALYFYLGNPVMLDPAAVQQQANAQPVDIEAMVARLEQRLKDNPDDPGAWLMMARSHRYYGRHQQAAEAYAKAMPVVDGDPAALAEYAESMLLAGIDTLDGLPGRLVKRSLDLYPEEPLGLMLAGAAALHNEQYPAAIDYWQRLLAQFPPDSETAKVVNQGLQLARERMRMPATPAAEPATAP
;
A
#
# COMPACT_ATOMS: atom_id res chain seq x y z
N MET A 1 2.57 5.42 -0.22
CA MET A 1 1.23 5.26 -0.87
C MET A 1 1.00 3.89 -1.54
N THR A 2 1.99 2.98 -1.59
CA THR A 2 1.85 1.63 -2.18
C THR A 2 1.47 0.54 -1.16
N ILE A 3 1.83 0.71 0.13
CA ILE A 3 1.63 -0.30 1.17
C ILE A 3 0.14 -0.56 1.48
N VAL A 4 -0.68 0.49 1.53
CA VAL A 4 -2.12 0.37 1.78
C VAL A 4 -2.81 -0.42 0.66
N PHE A 5 -2.37 -0.24 -0.59
CA PHE A 5 -2.87 -1.00 -1.73
C PHE A 5 -2.56 -2.49 -1.61
N TYR A 6 -1.32 -2.85 -1.25
CA TYR A 6 -0.93 -4.24 -1.07
C TYR A 6 -1.66 -4.92 0.09
N ILE A 7 -1.91 -4.19 1.18
CA ILE A 7 -2.68 -4.71 2.33
C ILE A 7 -4.12 -5.02 1.92
N VAL A 8 -4.78 -4.12 1.18
CA VAL A 8 -6.16 -4.32 0.71
C VAL A 8 -6.24 -5.48 -0.30
N ALA A 9 -5.29 -5.56 -1.23
CA ALA A 9 -5.22 -6.65 -2.21
C ALA A 9 -5.01 -8.02 -1.53
N ALA A 10 -4.11 -8.10 -0.54
CA ALA A 10 -3.86 -9.33 0.21
C ALA A 10 -5.09 -9.78 1.00
N LEU A 11 -5.82 -8.84 1.60
CA LEU A 11 -7.02 -9.14 2.39
C LEU A 11 -8.17 -9.67 1.51
N LEU A 12 -8.33 -9.14 0.30
CA LEU A 12 -9.32 -9.63 -0.67
C LEU A 12 -9.00 -11.04 -1.16
N VAL A 13 -7.73 -11.34 -1.46
CA VAL A 13 -7.29 -12.69 -1.85
C VAL A 13 -7.55 -13.69 -0.72
N LEU A 14 -7.27 -13.30 0.53
CA LEU A 14 -7.49 -14.15 1.70
C LEU A 14 -8.98 -14.46 1.90
N VAL A 15 -9.87 -13.47 1.76
CA VAL A 15 -11.33 -13.67 1.85
C VAL A 15 -11.84 -14.59 0.74
N CYS A 16 -11.37 -14.43 -0.50
CA CYS A 16 -11.72 -15.31 -1.60
C CYS A 16 -11.25 -16.75 -1.38
N ALA A 17 -10.02 -16.93 -0.89
CA ALA A 17 -9.44 -18.24 -0.60
C ALA A 17 -10.23 -18.96 0.52
N LEU A 18 -10.57 -18.25 1.59
CA LEU A 18 -11.32 -18.79 2.73
C LEU A 18 -12.76 -19.18 2.33
N TYR A 19 -13.38 -18.39 1.45
CA TYR A 19 -14.69 -18.71 0.88
C TYR A 19 -14.67 -19.95 -0.01
N LEU A 20 -13.69 -20.08 -0.92
CA LEU A 20 -13.51 -21.27 -1.74
C LEU A 20 -13.29 -22.52 -0.87
N MET A 21 -12.50 -22.40 0.20
CA MET A 21 -12.23 -23.49 1.14
C MET A 21 -13.48 -23.95 1.90
N LEU A 22 -14.34 -23.00 2.29
CA LEU A 22 -15.62 -23.30 2.96
C LEU A 22 -16.68 -23.85 1.99
N SER A 23 -16.66 -23.42 0.73
CA SER A 23 -17.58 -23.88 -0.32
C SER A 23 -17.32 -25.34 -0.70
N VAL A 24 -16.05 -25.75 -0.81
CA VAL A 24 -15.65 -27.12 -1.19
C VAL A 24 -16.03 -28.17 -0.13
N LYS A 25 -16.20 -27.78 1.14
CA LYS A 25 -16.64 -28.71 2.21
C LYS A 25 -18.16 -28.95 2.24
N ARG A 26 -18.96 -28.24 1.44
CA ARG A 26 -20.39 -28.52 1.31
C ARG A 26 -20.61 -29.57 0.21
N LYS A 27 -20.96 -30.80 0.61
CA LYS A 27 -21.47 -31.79 -0.35
C LYS A 27 -22.62 -31.14 -1.14
N PRO A 28 -22.60 -31.13 -2.49
CA PRO A 28 -23.64 -30.49 -3.28
C PRO A 28 -24.99 -31.09 -2.90
N ALA A 29 -26.00 -30.26 -2.64
CA ALA A 29 -27.33 -30.68 -2.22
C ALA A 29 -27.92 -31.77 -3.14
N LEU A 30 -27.56 -31.73 -4.43
CA LEU A 30 -27.86 -32.75 -5.43
C LEU A 30 -27.37 -34.16 -5.08
N GLN A 31 -26.18 -34.31 -4.47
CA GLN A 31 -25.67 -35.64 -4.08
C GLN A 31 -26.48 -36.25 -2.94
N ARG A 32 -26.88 -35.46 -1.92
CA ARG A 32 -27.71 -35.98 -0.83
C ARG A 32 -29.09 -36.38 -1.31
N VAL A 33 -29.71 -35.59 -2.18
CA VAL A 33 -31.03 -35.90 -2.76
C VAL A 33 -30.96 -37.18 -3.61
N VAL A 34 -29.87 -37.38 -4.35
CA VAL A 34 -29.67 -38.61 -5.13
C VAL A 34 -29.41 -39.82 -4.23
N GLU A 35 -28.60 -39.69 -3.18
CA GLU A 35 -28.34 -40.76 -2.19
C GLU A 35 -29.63 -41.18 -1.46
N HIS A 36 -30.45 -40.23 -0.99
CA HIS A 36 -31.74 -40.52 -0.33
C HIS A 36 -32.74 -41.19 -1.29
N LYS A 37 -32.84 -40.71 -2.54
CA LYS A 37 -33.71 -41.32 -3.56
C LYS A 37 -33.30 -42.76 -3.87
N GLN A 38 -31.99 -43.06 -3.92
CA GLN A 38 -31.49 -44.40 -4.19
C GLN A 38 -31.78 -45.36 -3.01
N ALA A 39 -31.63 -44.89 -1.77
CA ALA A 39 -31.92 -45.69 -0.58
C ALA A 39 -33.41 -46.08 -0.46
N ASN A 40 -34.31 -45.11 -0.66
CA ASN A 40 -35.75 -45.36 -0.50
C ASN A 40 -36.32 -46.25 -1.61
N LEU A 41 -35.85 -46.09 -2.86
CA LEU A 41 -36.22 -46.96 -3.97
C LEU A 41 -35.76 -48.41 -3.78
N ALA A 42 -34.66 -48.64 -3.06
CA ALA A 42 -34.20 -49.99 -2.75
C ALA A 42 -35.17 -50.71 -1.79
N ILE A 43 -35.67 -50.00 -0.77
CA ILE A 43 -36.61 -50.52 0.22
C ILE A 43 -37.95 -50.87 -0.45
N LEU A 44 -38.49 -49.98 -1.28
CA LEU A 44 -39.77 -50.19 -1.98
C LEU A 44 -39.72 -51.38 -2.94
N ARG A 45 -38.58 -51.61 -3.60
CA ARG A 45 -38.37 -52.78 -4.46
C ARG A 45 -38.35 -54.09 -3.67
N GLU A 46 -37.83 -54.07 -2.46
CA GLU A 46 -37.80 -55.26 -1.60
C GLU A 46 -39.21 -55.60 -1.10
N GLN A 47 -39.99 -54.59 -0.69
CA GLN A 47 -41.39 -54.78 -0.28
C GLN A 47 -42.27 -55.35 -1.39
N LEU A 48 -42.04 -54.93 -2.65
CA LEU A 48 -42.77 -55.49 -3.79
C LEU A 48 -42.47 -56.97 -4.00
N LYS A 49 -41.19 -57.37 -3.86
CA LYS A 49 -40.80 -58.79 -3.95
C LYS A 49 -41.38 -59.62 -2.83
N GLU A 50 -41.48 -59.06 -1.62
CA GLU A 50 -42.09 -59.71 -0.47
C GLU A 50 -43.58 -60.00 -0.72
N ILE A 51 -44.33 -58.99 -1.18
CA ILE A 51 -45.75 -59.13 -1.55
C ILE A 51 -45.96 -60.16 -2.67
N GLU A 52 -45.07 -60.20 -3.67
CA GLU A 52 -45.10 -61.21 -4.74
C GLU A 52 -44.82 -62.62 -4.23
N ARG A 53 -43.87 -62.76 -3.29
CA ARG A 53 -43.51 -64.04 -2.70
C ARG A 53 -44.63 -64.59 -1.82
N ASP A 54 -45.30 -63.74 -1.05
CA ASP A 54 -46.44 -64.13 -0.20
C ASP A 54 -47.65 -64.58 -1.00
N LYS A 55 -47.88 -63.96 -2.18
CA LYS A 55 -48.88 -64.44 -3.14
C LYS A 55 -48.52 -65.82 -3.69
N GLN A 56 -47.26 -66.01 -4.09
CA GLN A 56 -46.77 -67.30 -4.63
C GLN A 56 -46.81 -68.42 -3.58
N ALA A 57 -46.55 -68.08 -2.31
CA ALA A 57 -46.65 -69.00 -1.18
C ALA A 57 -48.11 -69.29 -0.76
N GLY A 58 -49.10 -68.63 -1.37
CA GLY A 58 -50.52 -68.81 -1.07
C GLY A 58 -50.96 -68.19 0.27
N VAL A 59 -50.10 -67.36 0.89
CA VAL A 59 -50.39 -66.67 2.15
C VAL A 59 -51.32 -65.48 1.91
N LEU A 60 -51.20 -64.83 0.74
CA LEU A 60 -51.99 -63.67 0.38
C LEU A 60 -53.07 -64.01 -0.66
N SER A 61 -54.31 -63.60 -0.42
CA SER A 61 -55.40 -63.79 -1.38
C SER A 61 -55.21 -62.90 -2.62
N ALA A 62 -55.88 -63.24 -3.73
CA ALA A 62 -55.79 -62.44 -4.97
C ALA A 62 -56.29 -61.01 -4.78
N GLN A 63 -57.31 -60.80 -3.94
CA GLN A 63 -57.86 -59.48 -3.64
C GLN A 63 -56.91 -58.67 -2.75
N ASP A 64 -56.34 -59.29 -1.72
CA ASP A 64 -55.39 -58.62 -0.81
C ASP A 64 -54.10 -58.22 -1.52
N PHE A 65 -53.66 -59.02 -2.51
CA PHE A 65 -52.49 -58.69 -3.34
C PHE A 65 -52.72 -57.43 -4.20
N GLU A 66 -53.89 -57.29 -4.81
CA GLU A 66 -54.20 -56.10 -5.61
C GLU A 66 -54.28 -54.85 -4.74
N GLN A 67 -54.86 -54.97 -3.55
CA GLN A 67 -54.95 -53.86 -2.60
C GLN A 67 -53.57 -53.44 -2.08
N ALA A 68 -52.71 -54.40 -1.70
CA ALA A 68 -51.34 -54.12 -1.29
C ALA A 68 -50.50 -53.45 -2.41
N GLN A 69 -50.71 -53.84 -3.68
CA GLN A 69 -50.07 -53.17 -4.81
C GLN A 69 -50.54 -51.72 -4.99
N MET A 70 -51.84 -51.46 -4.81
CA MET A 70 -52.38 -50.11 -4.94
C MET A 70 -51.82 -49.17 -3.87
N ASP A 71 -51.80 -49.62 -2.61
CA ASP A 71 -51.24 -48.84 -1.50
C ASP A 71 -49.75 -48.53 -1.71
N LEU A 72 -48.98 -49.50 -2.21
CA LEU A 72 -47.57 -49.30 -2.53
C LEU A 72 -47.37 -48.29 -3.66
N ARG A 73 -48.21 -48.35 -4.72
CA ARG A 73 -48.15 -47.37 -5.83
C ARG A 73 -48.46 -45.96 -5.35
N GLN A 74 -49.43 -45.80 -4.45
CA GLN A 74 -49.76 -44.50 -3.89
C GLN A 74 -48.59 -43.93 -3.06
N ARG A 75 -47.97 -44.75 -2.20
CA ARG A 75 -46.79 -44.35 -1.42
C ARG A 75 -45.60 -43.93 -2.28
N VAL A 76 -45.35 -44.65 -3.39
CA VAL A 76 -44.30 -44.29 -4.36
C VAL A 76 -44.55 -42.89 -4.96
N LEU A 77 -45.81 -42.55 -5.23
CA LEU A 77 -46.18 -41.24 -5.76
C LEU A 77 -46.02 -40.14 -4.71
N GLU A 78 -46.52 -40.37 -3.49
CA GLU A 78 -46.40 -39.42 -2.37
C GLU A 78 -44.93 -39.14 -2.01
N GLU A 79 -44.07 -40.16 -2.01
CA GLU A 79 -42.65 -40.01 -1.70
C GLU A 79 -41.90 -39.23 -2.80
N ASN A 80 -42.30 -39.38 -4.07
CA ASN A 80 -41.76 -38.59 -5.17
C ASN A 80 -42.20 -37.11 -5.12
N GLU A 81 -43.36 -36.80 -4.56
CA GLU A 81 -43.82 -35.42 -4.31
C GLU A 81 -43.15 -34.79 -3.08
N GLY A 82 -42.96 -35.56 -2.00
CA GLY A 82 -42.21 -35.12 -0.82
C GLY A 82 -40.78 -34.67 -1.16
N LEU A 83 -40.09 -35.40 -2.02
CA LEU A 83 -38.74 -35.08 -2.50
C LEU A 83 -38.67 -33.77 -3.30
N LYS A 84 -39.72 -33.44 -4.08
CA LYS A 84 -39.79 -32.15 -4.81
C LYS A 84 -39.94 -30.99 -3.84
N THR A 85 -40.74 -31.17 -2.80
CA THR A 85 -41.01 -30.14 -1.79
C THR A 85 -39.79 -29.84 -0.93
N GLU A 86 -39.04 -30.87 -0.51
CA GLU A 86 -37.79 -30.71 0.23
C GLU A 86 -36.66 -30.08 -0.60
N ALA A 87 -36.55 -30.44 -1.89
CA ALA A 87 -35.56 -29.85 -2.80
C ALA A 87 -35.77 -28.35 -3.03
N VAL A 88 -37.03 -27.87 -3.02
CA VAL A 88 -37.36 -26.46 -3.20
C VAL A 88 -37.06 -25.64 -1.94
N GLN A 89 -37.26 -26.21 -0.74
CA GLN A 89 -37.03 -25.51 0.53
C GLN A 89 -35.55 -25.36 0.92
N GLN A 90 -34.64 -26.18 0.38
CA GLN A 90 -33.20 -26.10 0.72
C GLN A 90 -32.40 -25.05 -0.06
N THR A 91 -33.06 -24.18 -0.84
CA THR A 91 -32.40 -23.04 -1.53
C THR A 91 -32.17 -21.82 -0.62
N GLY A 92 -32.37 -21.97 0.69
CA GLY A 92 -32.18 -20.94 1.71
C GLY A 92 -30.72 -20.60 2.02
N ALA A 93 -29.99 -20.04 1.05
CA ALA A 93 -28.98 -18.98 1.17
C ALA A 93 -28.24 -18.85 -0.18
N PRO A 94 -28.09 -17.63 -0.74
CA PRO A 94 -27.29 -16.66 -0.01
C PRO A 94 -27.63 -15.18 -0.33
N ARG A 95 -28.61 -14.59 0.36
CA ARG A 95 -28.73 -13.12 0.38
C ARG A 95 -27.42 -12.45 0.79
N LEU A 96 -26.66 -13.11 1.68
CA LEU A 96 -25.34 -12.65 2.12
C LEU A 96 -24.25 -12.68 1.03
N ALA A 97 -24.27 -13.66 0.12
CA ALA A 97 -23.29 -13.72 -0.97
C ALA A 97 -23.62 -12.73 -2.09
N TRP A 98 -24.91 -12.47 -2.36
CA TRP A 98 -25.31 -11.38 -3.24
C TRP A 98 -24.96 -10.01 -2.66
N THR A 99 -25.16 -9.80 -1.35
CA THR A 99 -24.76 -8.54 -0.71
C THR A 99 -23.25 -8.32 -0.74
N LEU A 100 -22.44 -9.37 -0.49
CA LEU A 100 -20.97 -9.28 -0.55
C LEU A 100 -20.45 -9.11 -1.98
N MET A 101 -21.02 -9.81 -2.96
CA MET A 101 -20.67 -9.69 -4.38
C MET A 101 -20.97 -8.29 -4.93
N LEU A 102 -21.99 -7.60 -4.41
CA LEU A 102 -22.29 -6.22 -4.78
C LEU A 102 -21.49 -5.21 -3.95
N SER A 103 -21.26 -5.47 -2.66
CA SER A 103 -20.59 -4.52 -1.77
C SER A 103 -19.09 -4.39 -2.02
N ILE A 104 -18.40 -5.48 -2.41
CA ILE A 104 -16.97 -5.47 -2.71
C ILE A 104 -16.63 -4.55 -3.90
N PRO A 105 -17.27 -4.67 -5.09
CA PRO A 105 -17.01 -3.74 -6.19
C PRO A 105 -17.46 -2.32 -5.86
N LEU A 106 -18.56 -2.12 -5.12
CA LEU A 106 -19.00 -0.79 -4.70
C LEU A 106 -18.00 -0.12 -3.75
N ALA A 107 -17.44 -0.86 -2.80
CA ALA A 107 -16.40 -0.40 -1.89
C ALA A 107 -15.09 -0.11 -2.65
N ALA A 108 -14.74 -0.94 -3.64
CA ALA A 108 -13.59 -0.69 -4.50
C ALA A 108 -13.75 0.61 -5.32
N ILE A 109 -14.95 0.85 -5.87
CA ILE A 109 -15.28 2.10 -6.58
C ILE A 109 -15.22 3.30 -5.62
N ALA A 110 -15.83 3.21 -4.44
CA ALA A 110 -15.81 4.30 -3.45
C ALA A 110 -14.39 4.61 -2.96
N LEU A 111 -13.57 3.58 -2.73
CA LEU A 111 -12.17 3.74 -2.34
C LEU A 111 -11.34 4.33 -3.48
N TYR A 112 -11.64 3.98 -4.74
CA TYR A 112 -11.04 4.61 -5.91
C TYR A 112 -11.37 6.10 -6.02
N PHE A 113 -12.60 6.52 -5.69
CA PHE A 113 -12.96 7.94 -5.64
C PHE A 113 -12.35 8.69 -4.44
N TYR A 114 -12.08 8.00 -3.33
CA TYR A 114 -11.51 8.62 -2.12
C TYR A 114 -9.97 8.68 -2.14
N LEU A 115 -9.28 7.65 -2.66
CA LEU A 115 -7.82 7.59 -2.75
C LEU A 115 -7.29 7.96 -4.15
N GLY A 116 -8.09 7.76 -5.20
CA GLY A 116 -7.73 8.02 -6.59
C GLY A 116 -8.13 9.43 -7.01
N ASN A 117 -7.38 9.98 -7.96
CA ASN A 117 -7.70 11.26 -8.58
C ASN A 117 -8.67 11.00 -9.75
N PRO A 118 -9.97 11.35 -9.64
CA PRO A 118 -11.00 11.05 -10.65
C PRO A 118 -10.80 11.76 -11.99
N VAL A 119 -9.78 12.62 -12.12
CA VAL A 119 -9.41 13.34 -13.33
C VAL A 119 -8.94 12.40 -14.47
N MET A 120 -8.55 11.15 -14.18
CA MET A 120 -8.06 10.19 -15.20
C MET A 120 -9.16 9.50 -16.03
N LEU A 121 -10.44 9.72 -15.74
CA LEU A 121 -11.56 9.07 -16.45
C LEU A 121 -12.24 9.96 -17.49
N ASP A 122 -11.86 11.23 -17.56
CA ASP A 122 -12.31 12.14 -18.60
C ASP A 122 -11.32 12.08 -19.78
N PRO A 123 -11.71 11.58 -20.97
CA PRO A 123 -10.82 11.57 -22.12
C PRO A 123 -10.34 12.98 -22.50
N ALA A 124 -11.05 14.05 -22.13
CA ALA A 124 -10.58 15.42 -22.29
C ALA A 124 -9.48 15.80 -21.29
N ALA A 125 -9.54 15.29 -20.06
CA ALA A 125 -8.50 15.48 -19.05
C ALA A 125 -7.27 14.59 -19.29
N VAL A 126 -7.46 13.37 -19.81
CA VAL A 126 -6.37 12.50 -20.28
C VAL A 126 -5.66 13.14 -21.48
N GLN A 127 -6.38 13.83 -22.37
CA GLN A 127 -5.76 14.60 -23.45
C GLN A 127 -5.04 15.86 -22.92
N GLN A 128 -5.53 16.50 -21.85
CA GLN A 128 -4.83 17.60 -21.16
C GLN A 128 -3.62 17.15 -20.34
N GLN A 129 -3.56 15.90 -19.88
CA GLN A 129 -2.40 15.31 -19.21
C GLN A 129 -1.41 14.66 -20.17
N ALA A 130 -1.85 14.12 -21.30
CA ALA A 130 -0.99 13.72 -22.41
C ALA A 130 -0.40 14.96 -23.14
N ASN A 131 -1.14 16.08 -23.13
CA ASN A 131 -0.66 17.42 -23.47
C ASN A 131 -0.28 18.24 -22.22
N ALA A 132 -0.01 17.61 -21.08
CA ALA A 132 0.71 18.31 -20.02
C ALA A 132 2.12 18.51 -20.57
N GLN A 133 2.28 19.66 -21.24
CA GLN A 133 3.56 20.32 -21.42
C GLN A 133 4.37 20.07 -20.15
N PRO A 134 5.67 19.74 -20.25
CA PRO A 134 6.54 19.68 -19.07
C PRO A 134 6.20 20.89 -18.21
N VAL A 135 5.77 20.67 -16.96
CA VAL A 135 5.26 21.71 -16.05
C VAL A 135 6.05 22.97 -16.34
N ASP A 136 5.39 23.95 -16.97
CA ASP A 136 6.10 25.07 -17.57
C ASP A 136 6.71 25.86 -16.42
N ILE A 137 8.01 25.60 -16.22
CA ILE A 137 8.82 26.13 -15.14
C ILE A 137 8.77 27.64 -15.20
N GLU A 138 8.81 28.16 -16.42
CA GLU A 138 8.77 29.58 -16.69
C GLU A 138 7.39 30.14 -16.35
N ALA A 139 6.30 29.44 -16.66
CA ALA A 139 4.97 29.87 -16.25
C ALA A 139 4.75 29.82 -14.72
N MET A 140 5.26 28.82 -14.02
CA MET A 140 5.15 28.72 -12.55
C MET A 140 5.99 29.81 -11.86
N VAL A 141 7.24 29.97 -12.29
CA VAL A 141 8.14 31.03 -11.80
C VAL A 141 7.57 32.40 -12.15
N ALA A 142 7.03 32.62 -13.35
CA ALA A 142 6.41 33.89 -13.73
C ALA A 142 5.19 34.24 -12.87
N ARG A 143 4.36 33.26 -12.48
CA ARG A 143 3.25 33.48 -11.53
C ARG A 143 3.75 33.86 -10.15
N LEU A 144 4.82 33.21 -9.69
CA LEU A 144 5.49 33.53 -8.44
C LEU A 144 6.11 34.94 -8.47
N GLU A 145 6.79 35.29 -9.56
CA GLU A 145 7.34 36.61 -9.79
C GLU A 145 6.25 37.68 -9.85
N GLN A 146 5.12 37.40 -10.49
CA GLN A 146 3.97 38.32 -10.50
C GLN A 146 3.46 38.57 -9.08
N ARG A 147 3.30 37.51 -8.28
CA ARG A 147 2.89 37.63 -6.88
C ARG A 147 3.90 38.44 -6.05
N LEU A 148 5.19 38.25 -6.30
CA LEU A 148 6.26 39.01 -5.64
C LEU A 148 6.38 40.45 -6.17
N LYS A 149 5.92 40.75 -7.38
CA LYS A 149 5.76 42.14 -7.85
C LYS A 149 4.63 42.85 -7.10
N ASP A 150 3.52 42.14 -6.88
CA ASP A 150 2.36 42.68 -6.18
C ASP A 150 2.61 42.79 -4.66
N ASN A 151 3.37 41.87 -4.08
CA ASN A 151 3.77 41.88 -2.68
C ASN A 151 5.23 41.40 -2.50
N PRO A 152 6.22 42.31 -2.57
CA PRO A 152 7.64 41.95 -2.55
C PRO A 152 8.14 41.45 -1.19
N ASP A 153 7.38 41.69 -0.12
CA ASP A 153 7.79 41.35 1.25
C ASP A 153 7.07 40.09 1.78
N ASP A 154 6.41 39.30 0.92
CA ASP A 154 5.75 38.03 1.31
C ASP A 154 6.80 36.92 1.51
N PRO A 155 7.16 36.55 2.76
CA PRO A 155 8.23 35.57 3.00
C PRO A 155 7.79 34.15 2.57
N GLY A 156 6.48 33.88 2.59
CA GLY A 156 5.93 32.60 2.13
C GLY A 156 6.03 32.45 0.61
N ALA A 157 5.81 33.53 -0.14
CA ALA A 157 6.03 33.54 -1.59
C ALA A 157 7.52 33.33 -1.94
N TRP A 158 8.43 33.97 -1.20
CA TRP A 158 9.87 33.73 -1.35
C TRP A 158 10.27 32.29 -1.03
N LEU A 159 9.71 31.68 0.02
CA LEU A 159 9.97 30.27 0.35
C LEU A 159 9.51 29.33 -0.76
N MET A 160 8.33 29.59 -1.34
CA MET A 160 7.82 28.80 -2.46
C MET A 160 8.70 28.94 -3.71
N MET A 161 9.18 30.16 -3.99
CA MET A 161 10.14 30.41 -5.06
C MET A 161 11.46 29.67 -4.84
N ALA A 162 11.97 29.66 -3.62
CA ALA A 162 13.18 28.95 -3.25
C ALA A 162 13.07 27.43 -3.49
N ARG A 163 11.98 26.82 -3.02
CA ARG A 163 11.71 25.38 -3.22
C ARG A 163 11.51 25.04 -4.70
N SER A 164 10.85 25.92 -5.46
CA SER A 164 10.71 25.76 -6.92
C SER A 164 12.07 25.76 -7.61
N HIS A 165 12.92 26.75 -7.34
CA HIS A 165 14.27 26.79 -7.88
C HIS A 165 15.11 25.56 -7.49
N ARG A 166 15.01 25.11 -6.23
CA ARG A 166 15.71 23.90 -5.76
C ARG A 166 15.26 22.65 -6.52
N TYR A 167 13.96 22.46 -6.71
CA TYR A 167 13.41 21.33 -7.45
C TYR A 167 13.96 21.23 -8.88
N TYR A 168 14.22 22.37 -9.52
CA TYR A 168 14.77 22.44 -10.88
C TYR A 168 16.30 22.57 -10.93
N GLY A 169 17.01 22.36 -9.83
CA GLY A 169 18.47 22.41 -9.78
C GLY A 169 19.07 23.83 -9.91
N ARG A 170 18.24 24.87 -9.81
CA ARG A 170 18.66 26.28 -9.83
C ARG A 170 19.11 26.71 -8.44
N HIS A 171 20.18 26.08 -7.95
CA HIS A 171 20.59 26.17 -6.54
C HIS A 171 20.97 27.59 -6.09
N GLN A 172 21.59 28.38 -6.98
CA GLN A 172 21.94 29.77 -6.69
C GLN A 172 20.67 30.62 -6.46
N GLN A 173 19.71 30.56 -7.38
CA GLN A 173 18.44 31.28 -7.25
C GLN A 173 17.62 30.78 -6.06
N ALA A 174 17.70 29.48 -5.74
CA ALA A 174 17.08 28.93 -4.55
C ALA A 174 17.65 29.54 -3.27
N ALA A 175 18.98 29.61 -3.14
CA ALA A 175 19.65 30.21 -1.99
C ALA A 175 19.31 31.70 -1.81
N GLU A 176 19.25 32.46 -2.90
CA GLU A 176 18.84 33.88 -2.87
C GLU A 176 17.39 34.05 -2.40
N ALA A 177 16.48 33.19 -2.86
CA ALA A 177 15.08 33.22 -2.46
C ALA A 177 14.89 32.77 -0.99
N TYR A 178 15.63 31.75 -0.53
CA TYR A 178 15.63 31.37 0.89
C TYR A 178 16.10 32.51 1.80
N ALA A 179 17.13 33.25 1.39
CA ALA A 179 17.62 34.40 2.14
C ALA A 179 16.55 35.49 2.33
N LYS A 180 15.69 35.70 1.32
CA LYS A 180 14.54 36.62 1.41
C LYS A 180 13.38 36.05 2.21
N ALA A 181 13.26 34.73 2.27
CA ALA A 181 12.27 34.01 3.05
C ALA A 181 12.67 33.81 4.53
N MET A 182 13.79 34.37 4.99
CA MET A 182 14.32 34.13 6.35
C MET A 182 13.29 34.26 7.49
N PRO A 183 12.35 35.23 7.49
CA PRO A 183 11.34 35.32 8.56
C PRO A 183 10.49 34.07 8.77
N VAL A 184 10.25 33.27 7.72
CA VAL A 184 9.54 31.98 7.83
C VAL A 184 10.49 30.78 7.88
N VAL A 185 11.65 30.89 7.24
CA VAL A 185 12.68 29.82 7.26
C VAL A 185 13.25 29.64 8.66
N ASP A 186 13.43 30.71 9.44
CA ASP A 186 14.12 30.68 10.74
C ASP A 186 13.47 29.78 11.81
N GLY A 187 12.20 29.41 11.59
CA GLY A 187 11.41 28.50 12.43
C GLY A 187 11.00 27.19 11.73
N ASP A 188 11.43 26.94 10.50
CA ASP A 188 11.18 25.71 9.75
C ASP A 188 12.49 24.90 9.63
N PRO A 189 12.65 23.81 10.41
CA PRO A 189 13.85 22.97 10.37
C PRO A 189 14.18 22.46 8.95
N ALA A 190 13.17 22.03 8.21
CA ALA A 190 13.36 21.53 6.87
C ALA A 190 13.83 22.65 5.93
N ALA A 191 13.21 23.84 6.00
CA ALA A 191 13.64 24.97 5.18
C ALA A 191 15.06 25.44 5.49
N LEU A 192 15.49 25.39 6.76
CA LEU A 192 16.88 25.68 7.15
C LEU A 192 17.88 24.71 6.50
N ALA A 193 17.58 23.41 6.52
CA ALA A 193 18.43 22.41 5.89
C ALA A 193 18.40 22.48 4.35
N GLU A 194 17.23 22.73 3.76
CA GLU A 194 17.08 22.96 2.32
C GLU A 194 17.85 24.21 1.85
N TYR A 195 17.89 25.26 2.67
CA TYR A 195 18.69 26.45 2.39
C TYR A 195 20.18 26.14 2.45
N ALA A 196 20.63 25.45 3.50
CA ALA A 196 22.02 25.01 3.62
C ALA A 196 22.46 24.15 2.43
N GLU A 197 21.66 23.14 2.05
CA GLU A 197 21.90 22.30 0.87
C GLU A 197 22.00 23.13 -0.41
N SER A 198 21.08 24.08 -0.60
CA SER A 198 21.07 24.94 -1.79
C SER A 198 22.33 25.79 -1.90
N MET A 199 22.83 26.32 -0.77
CA MET A 199 24.10 27.06 -0.74
C MET A 199 25.30 26.18 -1.08
N LEU A 200 25.35 24.96 -0.54
CA LEU A 200 26.42 24.00 -0.79
C LEU A 200 26.47 23.58 -2.26
N LEU A 201 25.32 23.24 -2.83
CA LEU A 201 25.21 22.83 -4.24
C LEU A 201 25.48 23.99 -5.22
N ALA A 202 25.21 25.22 -4.80
CA ALA A 202 25.55 26.43 -5.57
C ALA A 202 27.03 26.84 -5.41
N GLY A 203 27.80 26.21 -4.53
CA GLY A 203 29.18 26.60 -4.24
C GLY A 203 29.32 27.98 -3.58
N ILE A 204 28.27 28.45 -2.90
CA ILE A 204 28.24 29.78 -2.27
C ILE A 204 29.10 29.81 -1.00
N ASP A 205 29.08 28.73 -0.22
CA ASP A 205 29.81 28.58 1.04
C ASP A 205 29.97 27.08 1.38
N THR A 206 30.76 26.76 2.40
CA THR A 206 31.00 25.38 2.86
C THR A 206 30.25 25.07 4.16
N LEU A 207 30.32 23.81 4.62
CA LEU A 207 29.75 23.40 5.90
C LEU A 207 30.45 24.04 7.11
N ASP A 208 31.62 24.66 6.94
CA ASP A 208 32.29 25.43 8.00
C ASP A 208 31.72 26.85 8.16
N GLY A 209 30.95 27.31 7.16
CA GLY A 209 30.36 28.64 7.09
C GLY A 209 28.90 28.73 7.55
N LEU A 210 28.11 29.53 6.85
CA LEU A 210 26.67 29.70 7.13
C LEU A 210 25.88 28.38 6.97
N PRO A 211 26.10 27.54 5.94
CA PRO A 211 25.40 26.26 5.80
C PRO A 211 25.49 25.39 7.06
N GLY A 212 26.66 25.27 7.69
CA GLY A 212 26.82 24.49 8.92
C GLY A 212 26.00 25.05 10.09
N ARG A 213 25.92 26.37 10.22
CA ARG A 213 25.09 27.02 11.25
C ARG A 213 23.60 26.79 11.01
N LEU A 214 23.16 26.81 9.74
CA LEU A 214 21.78 26.52 9.37
C LEU A 214 21.43 25.05 9.65
N VAL A 215 22.30 24.11 9.31
CA VAL A 215 22.14 22.67 9.63
C VAL A 215 22.05 22.47 11.13
N LYS A 216 22.96 23.08 11.90
CA LYS A 216 22.91 23.02 13.36
C LYS A 216 21.59 23.55 13.91
N ARG A 217 21.14 24.71 13.43
CA ARG A 217 19.86 25.30 13.85
C ARG A 217 18.67 24.42 13.48
N SER A 218 18.67 23.79 12.30
CA SER A 218 17.65 22.81 11.92
C SER A 218 17.57 21.69 12.96
N LEU A 219 18.71 21.10 13.31
CA LEU A 219 18.77 20.00 14.28
C LEU A 219 18.48 20.44 15.73
N ASP A 220 18.78 21.69 16.08
CA ASP A 220 18.39 22.27 17.38
C ASP A 220 16.86 22.41 17.50
N LEU A 221 16.17 22.72 16.39
CA LEU A 221 14.70 22.80 16.34
C LEU A 221 14.03 21.43 16.21
N TYR A 222 14.57 20.56 15.37
CA TYR A 222 14.08 19.20 15.16
C TYR A 222 15.27 18.25 14.99
N PRO A 223 15.65 17.52 16.07
CA PRO A 223 16.83 16.67 16.05
C PRO A 223 16.80 15.57 14.99
N GLU A 224 15.61 15.12 14.59
CA GLU A 224 15.42 14.03 13.62
C GLU A 224 15.19 14.54 12.19
N GLU A 225 15.58 15.79 11.88
CA GLU A 225 15.40 16.34 10.53
C GLU A 225 16.28 15.58 9.51
N PRO A 226 15.69 14.92 8.49
CA PRO A 226 16.45 14.01 7.62
C PRO A 226 17.60 14.67 6.85
N LEU A 227 17.36 15.84 6.24
CA LEU A 227 18.38 16.52 5.43
C LEU A 227 19.48 17.09 6.32
N GLY A 228 19.11 17.61 7.50
CA GLY A 228 20.02 18.10 8.53
C GLY A 228 20.92 16.99 9.06
N LEU A 229 20.38 15.81 9.36
CA LEU A 229 21.18 14.64 9.74
C LEU A 229 22.12 14.21 8.60
N MET A 230 21.65 14.24 7.35
CA MET A 230 22.48 13.91 6.20
C MET A 230 23.68 14.85 6.07
N LEU A 231 23.43 16.17 6.12
CA LEU A 231 24.46 17.21 5.99
C LEU A 231 25.38 17.27 7.21
N ALA A 232 24.86 17.08 8.42
CA ALA A 232 25.66 17.04 9.64
C ALA A 232 26.60 15.83 9.66
N GLY A 233 26.13 14.66 9.20
CA GLY A 233 27.00 13.49 9.03
C GLY A 233 28.10 13.73 8.00
N ALA A 234 27.79 14.40 6.88
CA ALA A 234 28.79 14.78 5.88
C ALA A 234 29.82 15.78 6.44
N ALA A 235 29.38 16.78 7.20
CA ALA A 235 30.25 17.74 7.88
C ALA A 235 31.18 17.04 8.89
N ALA A 236 30.63 16.15 9.71
CA ALA A 236 31.39 15.39 10.69
C ALA A 236 32.42 14.47 10.03
N LEU A 237 32.07 13.81 8.91
CA LEU A 237 33.02 12.99 8.16
C LEU A 237 34.18 13.84 7.62
N HIS A 238 33.87 15.00 7.02
CA HIS A 238 34.87 15.93 6.48
C HIS A 238 35.85 16.41 7.56
N ASN A 239 35.31 16.69 8.75
CA ASN A 239 36.08 17.18 9.90
C ASN A 239 36.70 16.05 10.75
N GLU A 240 36.77 14.83 10.21
CA GLU A 240 37.36 13.64 10.86
C GLU A 240 36.69 13.22 12.18
N GLN A 241 35.48 13.73 12.45
CA GLN A 241 34.64 13.39 13.60
C GLN A 241 33.82 12.13 13.30
N TYR A 242 34.50 11.02 13.02
CA TYR A 242 33.86 9.77 12.59
C TYR A 242 32.76 9.25 13.53
N PRO A 243 32.92 9.31 14.88
CA PRO A 243 31.84 8.90 15.79
C PRO A 243 30.56 9.72 15.62
N ALA A 244 30.69 11.04 15.42
CA ALA A 244 29.53 11.91 15.21
C ALA A 244 28.88 11.67 13.84
N ALA A 245 29.68 11.46 12.80
CA ALA A 245 29.17 11.10 11.47
C ALA A 245 28.35 9.81 11.50
N ILE A 246 28.85 8.80 12.22
CA ILE A 246 28.17 7.52 12.42
C ILE A 246 26.83 7.72 13.14
N ASP A 247 26.80 8.52 14.22
CA ASP A 247 25.56 8.78 14.97
C ASP A 247 24.48 9.44 14.10
N TYR A 248 24.81 10.54 13.41
CA TYR A 248 23.85 11.24 12.56
C TYR A 248 23.26 10.34 11.47
N TRP A 249 24.11 9.58 10.79
CA TRP A 249 23.67 8.69 9.72
C TRP A 249 22.93 7.45 10.22
N GLN A 250 23.22 6.95 11.42
CA GLN A 250 22.41 5.88 12.03
C GLN A 250 21.00 6.36 12.38
N ARG A 251 20.87 7.55 12.95
CA ARG A 251 19.58 8.18 13.23
C ARG A 251 18.79 8.41 11.95
N LEU A 252 19.47 8.90 10.90
CA LEU A 252 18.87 9.05 9.57
C LEU A 252 18.36 7.72 9.01
N LEU A 253 19.17 6.67 9.05
CA LEU A 253 18.80 5.33 8.55
C LEU A 253 17.61 4.73 9.28
N ALA A 254 17.43 5.04 10.57
CA ALA A 254 16.28 4.55 11.33
C ALA A 254 14.93 5.08 10.81
N GLN A 255 14.94 6.15 10.00
CA GLN A 255 13.75 6.78 9.44
C GLN A 255 13.31 6.20 8.08
N PHE A 256 14.17 5.42 7.42
CA PHE A 256 13.91 4.92 6.06
C PHE A 256 13.96 3.39 5.97
N PRO A 257 13.24 2.77 5.02
CA PRO A 257 13.39 1.35 4.75
C PRO A 257 14.85 1.01 4.38
N PRO A 258 15.39 -0.15 4.81
CA PRO A 258 16.76 -0.56 4.53
C PRO A 258 17.11 -0.60 3.03
N ASP A 259 16.14 -0.89 2.17
CA ASP A 259 16.32 -1.04 0.72
C ASP A 259 16.14 0.28 -0.06
N SER A 260 15.89 1.41 0.61
CA SER A 260 15.71 2.71 -0.04
C SER A 260 17.00 3.25 -0.66
N GLU A 261 16.89 4.07 -1.71
CA GLU A 261 18.05 4.75 -2.31
C GLU A 261 18.79 5.62 -1.29
N THR A 262 18.06 6.33 -0.43
CA THR A 262 18.65 7.10 0.69
C THR A 262 19.47 6.19 1.60
N ALA A 263 18.94 5.02 1.96
CA ALA A 263 19.69 4.08 2.81
C ALA A 263 20.97 3.59 2.13
N LYS A 264 20.97 3.36 0.82
CA LYS A 264 22.19 2.98 0.08
C LYS A 264 23.25 4.08 0.14
N VAL A 265 22.88 5.33 -0.15
CA VAL A 265 23.81 6.49 -0.11
C VAL A 265 24.38 6.69 1.29
N VAL A 266 23.53 6.66 2.31
CA VAL A 266 23.94 6.88 3.70
C VAL A 266 24.82 5.73 4.21
N ASN A 267 24.54 4.48 3.82
CA ASN A 267 25.37 3.33 4.18
C ASN A 267 26.79 3.41 3.58
N GLN A 268 26.95 3.96 2.36
CA GLN A 268 28.28 4.19 1.79
C GLN A 268 29.10 5.17 2.64
N GLY A 269 28.49 6.29 3.05
CA GLY A 269 29.12 7.25 3.96
C GLY A 269 29.46 6.61 5.31
N LEU A 270 28.53 5.85 5.88
CA LEU A 270 28.71 5.16 7.16
C LEU A 270 29.87 4.15 7.12
N GLN A 271 30.00 3.41 6.02
CA GLN A 271 31.10 2.47 5.82
C GLN A 271 32.44 3.21 5.74
N LEU A 272 32.50 4.30 4.97
CA LEU A 272 33.69 5.15 4.88
C LEU A 272 34.11 5.73 6.24
N ALA A 273 33.16 6.24 7.05
CA ALA A 273 33.44 6.73 8.40
C ALA A 273 34.04 5.64 9.30
N ARG A 274 33.48 4.43 9.26
CA ARG A 274 33.97 3.28 10.04
C ARG A 274 35.34 2.80 9.62
N GLU A 275 35.64 2.83 8.32
CA GLU A 275 36.95 2.48 7.78
C GLU A 275 38.01 3.49 8.24
N ARG A 276 37.74 4.79 8.07
CA ARG A 276 38.65 5.86 8.51
C ARG A 276 38.91 5.85 10.02
N MET A 277 37.88 5.58 10.83
CA MET A 277 38.02 5.45 12.29
C MET A 277 38.94 4.29 12.71
N ARG A 278 39.08 3.25 11.88
CA ARG A 278 39.93 2.08 12.17
C ARG A 278 41.37 2.25 11.68
N MET A 279 41.65 3.23 10.83
CA MET A 279 43.01 3.51 10.40
C MET A 279 43.76 4.27 11.50
N PRO A 280 44.99 3.87 11.87
CA PRO A 280 45.81 4.67 12.75
C PRO A 280 46.07 6.03 12.10
N ALA A 281 45.95 7.12 12.88
CA ALA A 281 46.27 8.46 12.39
C ALA A 281 47.68 8.45 11.79
N THR A 282 47.79 8.74 10.50
CA THR A 282 49.09 8.87 9.84
C THR A 282 49.88 9.94 10.60
N PRO A 283 51.07 9.65 11.15
CA PRO A 283 51.86 10.68 11.81
C PRO A 283 52.12 11.79 10.80
N ALA A 284 51.79 13.03 11.17
CA ALA A 284 52.16 14.19 10.38
C ALA A 284 53.67 14.13 10.13
N ALA A 285 54.07 14.09 8.85
CA ALA A 285 55.48 14.05 8.49
C ALA A 285 56.18 15.25 9.15
N GLU A 286 57.16 14.95 10.02
CA GLU A 286 58.05 15.95 10.61
C GLU A 286 58.60 16.85 9.51
N PRO A 287 58.57 18.19 9.68
CA PRO A 287 59.18 19.08 8.72
C PRO A 287 60.66 18.76 8.65
N ALA A 288 61.10 18.29 7.49
CA ALA A 288 62.50 18.05 7.20
C ALA A 288 63.27 19.36 7.44
N THR A 289 64.03 19.41 8.53
CA THR A 289 65.03 20.45 8.78
C THR A 289 66.05 20.37 7.65
N ALA A 290 66.03 21.35 6.75
CA ALA A 290 67.03 21.52 5.72
C ALA A 290 68.36 22.00 6.34
N PRO A 291 69.52 21.53 5.86
CA PRO A 291 70.85 21.92 6.34
C PRO A 291 71.26 23.34 5.91
#